data_AF-A0A9P5NC84-F1
#
_entry.id   AF-A0A9P5NC84-F1
#
_cell.length_a   1.000
_cell.length_b   1.000
_cell.length_c   1.000
_cell.angle_alpha   90.00
_cell.angle_beta   90.00
_cell.angle_gamma   90.00
#
_symmetry.space_group_name_H-M   'P 1'
#
loop_
_entity.id
_entity.type
_entity.pdbx_description
1 polymer ?
#
loop_
_entity_poly.entity_id
_entity_poly.type
_entity_poly.pdbx_seq_one_letter_code
_entity_poly.pdbx_strand_id
1 'polypeptide(L)'
;LVASFFFFGSSPGRDSVDRFIPTIAYQLSLSIPTTRQFIIKAIENNPLLPHASLWDQAKTLVVEPIRSVLSTTSLATDAYPRIFVIDGLDECTNPDKQCEILQILVQLVQNLPVPFAFLLASRPEIHITSSFNTGQLNNLSTRIFLGR
;
A
#
# COMPACT_ATOMS: atom_id res chain seq x y z
N LEU A 1 5.91 5.35 -11.24
CA LEU A 1 5.43 5.03 -9.87
C LEU A 1 3.96 4.62 -9.96
N VAL A 2 3.50 3.63 -9.20
CA VAL A 2 2.07 3.26 -9.13
C VAL A 2 1.31 4.24 -8.25
N ALA A 3 1.79 4.41 -7.02
CA ALA A 3 1.27 5.37 -6.06
C ALA A 3 2.35 5.71 -5.01
N SER A 4 2.21 6.87 -4.37
CA SER A 4 2.96 7.23 -3.17
C SER A 4 2.04 7.68 -2.03
N PHE A 5 2.47 7.42 -0.81
CA PHE A 5 1.88 8.01 0.39
C PHE A 5 2.98 8.54 1.30
N PHE A 6 2.79 9.76 1.80
CA PHE A 6 3.71 10.42 2.71
C PHE A 6 2.95 10.69 4.01
N PHE A 7 3.34 9.97 5.05
CA PHE A 7 2.91 10.29 6.40
C PHE A 7 3.56 11.60 6.80
N PHE A 8 2.75 12.47 7.40
CA PHE A 8 3.22 13.77 7.88
C PHE A 8 2.47 14.15 9.15
N GLY A 9 3.15 14.05 10.29
CA GLY A 9 2.53 14.14 11.62
C GLY A 9 1.93 15.51 11.94
N SER A 10 2.34 16.55 11.21
CA SER A 10 1.84 17.93 11.37
C SER A 10 0.73 18.31 10.38
N SER A 11 0.25 17.40 9.54
CA SER A 11 -0.83 17.66 8.58
C SER A 11 -2.05 16.78 8.87
N PRO A 12 -3.24 17.38 9.11
CA PRO A 12 -4.47 16.63 9.34
C PRO A 12 -4.73 15.60 8.22
N GLY A 13 -4.92 14.33 8.62
CA GLY A 13 -5.21 13.23 7.68
C GLY A 13 -3.98 12.63 6.99
N ARG A 14 -2.77 13.06 7.34
CA ARG A 14 -1.50 12.38 7.01
C ARG A 14 -0.77 11.86 8.25
N ASP A 15 -1.34 12.08 9.41
CA ASP A 15 -0.92 11.58 10.72
C ASP A 15 -1.60 10.25 11.09
N SER A 16 -2.64 9.85 10.34
CA SER A 16 -3.41 8.62 10.53
C SER A 16 -3.40 7.72 9.29
N VAL A 17 -3.78 6.45 9.48
CA VAL A 17 -3.84 5.44 8.42
C VAL A 17 -5.07 5.57 7.52
N ASP A 18 -6.06 6.37 7.91
CA ASP A 18 -7.40 6.36 7.30
C ASP A 18 -7.38 6.73 5.81
N ARG A 19 -6.40 7.56 5.40
CA ARG A 19 -6.24 7.99 4.00
C ARG A 19 -5.26 7.13 3.21
N PHE A 20 -4.56 6.20 3.85
CA PHE A 20 -3.50 5.42 3.22
C PHE A 20 -4.04 4.66 1.99
N ILE A 21 -4.98 3.72 2.20
CA ILE A 21 -5.51 2.91 1.10
C ILE A 21 -6.34 3.73 0.10
N PRO A 22 -7.25 4.63 0.51
CA PRO A 22 -7.99 5.44 -0.46
C PRO A 22 -7.08 6.27 -1.38
N THR A 23 -5.98 6.82 -0.84
CA THR A 23 -5.00 7.59 -1.62
C THR A 23 -4.24 6.70 -2.59
N ILE A 24 -3.81 5.51 -2.14
CA ILE A 24 -3.13 4.52 -3.00
C ILE A 24 -4.06 4.07 -4.14
N ALA A 25 -5.33 3.77 -3.83
CA ALA A 25 -6.33 3.36 -4.82
C ALA A 25 -6.62 4.47 -5.85
N TYR A 26 -6.76 5.71 -5.40
CA TYR A 26 -6.94 6.85 -6.29
C TYR A 26 -5.76 6.97 -7.28
N GLN A 27 -4.53 6.95 -6.78
CA GLN A 27 -3.34 7.05 -7.62
C GLN A 27 -3.15 5.84 -8.54
N LEU A 28 -3.47 4.63 -8.08
CA LEU A 28 -3.52 3.43 -8.91
C LEU A 28 -4.47 3.62 -10.11
N SER A 29 -5.64 4.22 -9.89
CA SER A 29 -6.59 4.52 -10.97
C SER A 29 -6.10 5.55 -11.99
N LEU A 30 -5.07 6.33 -11.64
CA LEU A 30 -4.43 7.28 -12.54
C LEU A 30 -3.24 6.65 -13.27
N SER A 31 -2.40 5.88 -12.56
CA SER A 31 -1.19 5.25 -13.11
C SER A 31 -1.47 4.00 -13.93
N ILE A 32 -2.56 3.28 -13.61
CA ILE A 32 -3.07 2.13 -14.37
C ILE A 32 -4.56 2.38 -14.65
N PRO A 33 -4.90 3.24 -15.63
CA PRO A 33 -6.28 3.71 -15.85
C PRO A 33 -7.32 2.60 -16.04
N THR A 34 -6.93 1.43 -16.52
CA THR A 34 -7.79 0.25 -16.68
C THR A 34 -8.34 -0.28 -15.35
N THR A 35 -7.68 0.02 -14.22
CA THR A 35 -8.19 -0.34 -12.88
C THR A 35 -9.37 0.52 -12.43
N ARG A 36 -9.54 1.73 -13.00
CA ARG A 36 -10.50 2.74 -12.53
C ARG A 36 -11.93 2.23 -12.44
N GLN A 37 -12.40 1.54 -13.49
CA GLN A 37 -13.77 1.02 -13.53
C GLN A 37 -14.03 -0.01 -12.43
N PHE A 38 -13.02 -0.82 -12.08
CA PHE A 38 -13.14 -1.83 -11.04
C PHE A 38 -13.15 -1.18 -9.64
N ILE A 39 -12.34 -0.14 -9.45
CA ILE A 39 -12.31 0.65 -8.21
C ILE A 39 -13.66 1.36 -7.98
N ILE A 40 -14.19 2.04 -9.02
CA ILE A 40 -15.49 2.72 -8.94
C ILE A 40 -16.58 1.72 -8.56
N LYS A 41 -16.67 0.60 -9.29
CA LYS A 41 -17.65 -0.45 -9.04
C LYS A 41 -17.53 -1.03 -7.62
N ALA A 42 -16.32 -1.20 -7.10
CA ALA A 42 -16.11 -1.69 -5.75
C ALA A 42 -16.65 -0.73 -4.68
N ILE A 43 -16.47 0.58 -4.86
CA ILE A 43 -17.00 1.62 -3.96
C ILE A 43 -18.52 1.68 -4.04
N GLU A 44 -19.09 1.64 -5.25
CA GLU A 44 -20.55 1.66 -5.47
C GLU A 44 -21.23 0.44 -4.82
N ASN A 45 -20.61 -0.73 -4.90
CA ASN A 45 -21.15 -1.97 -4.34
C ASN A 45 -21.07 -2.05 -2.81
N ASN A 46 -20.15 -1.31 -2.18
CA ASN A 46 -19.96 -1.35 -0.73
C ASN A 46 -19.75 0.06 -0.14
N PRO A 47 -20.85 0.78 0.17
CA PRO A 47 -20.77 2.09 0.81
C PRO A 47 -20.09 2.08 2.20
N LEU A 48 -20.01 0.92 2.86
CA LEU A 48 -19.39 0.77 4.18
C LEU A 48 -17.88 0.50 4.11
N LEU A 49 -17.31 0.38 2.91
CA LEU A 49 -15.89 0.12 2.70
C LEU A 49 -14.94 1.06 3.45
N PRO A 50 -15.22 2.38 3.60
CA PRO A 50 -14.37 3.28 4.40
C PRO A 50 -14.25 2.88 5.88
N HIS A 51 -15.20 2.09 6.40
CA HIS A 51 -15.21 1.60 7.78
C HIS A 51 -14.75 0.14 7.91
N ALA A 52 -14.40 -0.51 6.80
CA ALA A 52 -13.87 -1.86 6.80
C ALA A 52 -12.43 -1.89 7.33
N SER A 53 -11.93 -3.09 7.62
CA SER A 53 -10.52 -3.25 8.03
C SER A 53 -9.58 -2.71 6.95
N LEU A 54 -8.37 -2.31 7.34
CA LEU A 54 -7.39 -1.78 6.39
C LEU A 54 -7.05 -2.81 5.31
N TRP A 55 -7.07 -4.10 5.65
CA TRP A 55 -6.88 -5.18 4.69
C TRP A 55 -8.05 -5.32 3.73
N ASP A 56 -9.30 -5.28 4.20
CA ASP A 56 -10.45 -5.36 3.31
C ASP A 56 -10.46 -4.19 2.33
N GLN A 57 -10.14 -2.99 2.79
CA GLN A 57 -9.93 -1.83 1.91
C GLN A 57 -8.84 -2.10 0.88
N ALA A 58 -7.66 -2.57 1.30
CA ALA A 58 -6.52 -2.82 0.40
C ALA A 58 -6.82 -3.92 -0.63
N LYS A 59 -7.43 -5.01 -0.18
CA LYS A 59 -7.84 -6.13 -1.02
C LYS A 59 -8.82 -5.66 -2.09
N THR A 60 -9.88 -4.96 -1.68
CA THR A 60 -10.96 -4.54 -2.57
C THR A 60 -10.57 -3.38 -3.50
N LEU A 61 -9.70 -2.47 -3.06
CA LEU A 61 -9.35 -1.26 -3.84
C LEU A 61 -8.01 -1.34 -4.57
N VAL A 62 -7.16 -2.32 -4.26
CA VAL A 62 -5.82 -2.47 -4.88
C VAL A 62 -5.67 -3.85 -5.51
N VAL A 63 -5.81 -4.92 -4.72
CA VAL A 63 -5.53 -6.29 -5.20
C VAL A 63 -6.53 -6.74 -6.26
N GLU A 64 -7.83 -6.65 -5.95
CA GLU A 64 -8.90 -7.11 -6.84
C GLU A 64 -8.93 -6.32 -8.16
N PRO A 65 -8.85 -4.98 -8.18
CA PRO A 65 -8.79 -4.22 -9.43
C PRO A 65 -7.62 -4.62 -10.34
N ILE A 66 -6.42 -4.80 -9.78
CA ILE A 66 -5.23 -5.23 -10.56
C ILE A 66 -5.45 -6.63 -11.12
N ARG A 67 -5.99 -7.56 -10.31
CA ARG A 67 -6.29 -8.93 -10.74
C ARG A 67 -7.34 -8.94 -11.85
N SER A 68 -8.39 -8.12 -11.74
CA SER A 68 -9.43 -8.00 -12.77
C SER A 68 -8.83 -7.52 -14.09
N VAL A 69 -7.99 -6.48 -14.07
CA VAL A 69 -7.33 -5.99 -15.30
C VAL A 69 -6.50 -7.09 -15.95
N LEU A 70 -5.68 -7.82 -15.17
CA LEU A 70 -4.85 -8.91 -15.68
C LEU A 70 -5.65 -10.08 -16.26
N SER A 71 -6.85 -10.34 -15.72
CA SER A 71 -7.74 -11.38 -16.26
C SER A 71 -8.36 -10.99 -17.59
N THR A 72 -8.55 -9.68 -17.84
CA THR A 72 -9.21 -9.15 -19.05
C THR A 72 -8.23 -8.69 -20.13
N THR A 73 -6.99 -8.43 -19.77
CA THR A 73 -5.96 -7.89 -20.65
C THR A 73 -4.61 -8.33 -20.11
N SER A 74 -3.71 -8.79 -20.98
CA SER A 74 -2.32 -8.93 -20.59
C SER A 74 -1.79 -7.52 -20.30
N LEU A 75 -1.64 -7.15 -19.02
CA LEU A 75 -0.77 -6.01 -18.68
C LEU A 75 0.58 -6.41 -19.22
N ALA A 76 0.96 -5.89 -20.39
CA ALA A 76 2.32 -6.00 -20.88
C ALA A 76 3.19 -5.52 -19.72
N THR A 77 3.93 -6.44 -19.13
CA THR A 77 4.61 -6.26 -17.85
C THR A 77 5.52 -5.04 -17.86
N ASP A 78 5.98 -4.64 -19.05
CA ASP A 78 6.91 -3.53 -19.25
C ASP A 78 6.23 -2.18 -19.49
N ALA A 79 4.90 -2.15 -19.67
CA ALA A 79 4.17 -0.92 -19.98
C ALA A 79 3.72 -0.12 -18.75
N TYR A 80 3.74 -0.70 -17.55
CA TYR A 80 3.18 -0.08 -16.34
C TYR A 80 4.19 0.05 -15.20
N PRO A 81 4.08 1.11 -14.38
CA PRO A 81 4.89 1.23 -13.18
C PRO A 81 4.57 0.08 -12.20
N ARG A 82 5.57 -0.32 -11.41
CA ARG A 82 5.45 -1.45 -10.45
C ARG A 82 5.84 -1.12 -9.01
N ILE A 83 6.13 0.15 -8.74
CA ILE A 83 6.64 0.59 -7.44
C ILE A 83 5.58 1.39 -6.70
N PHE A 84 5.30 1.02 -5.46
CA PHE A 84 4.61 1.84 -4.48
C PHE A 84 5.65 2.47 -3.54
N VAL A 85 5.47 3.73 -3.17
CA VAL A 85 6.35 4.43 -2.23
C VAL A 85 5.58 4.81 -0.98
N ILE A 86 6.13 4.48 0.18
CA ILE A 86 5.62 4.88 1.48
C ILE A 86 6.77 5.58 2.20
N ASP A 87 6.54 6.79 2.66
CA ASP A 87 7.56 7.59 3.33
C ASP A 87 7.02 8.17 4.64
N GLY A 88 7.92 8.33 5.61
CA GLY A 88 7.64 8.90 6.93
C GLY A 88 6.75 8.03 7.82
N LEU A 89 6.74 6.70 7.71
CA LEU A 89 5.84 5.84 8.50
C LEU A 89 5.89 6.13 10.02
N ASP A 90 7.06 6.49 10.55
CA ASP A 90 7.26 6.94 11.93
C ASP A 90 6.43 8.17 12.32
N GLU A 91 6.02 8.99 11.36
CA GLU A 91 5.14 10.14 11.57
C GLU A 91 3.65 9.77 11.73
N CYS A 92 3.28 8.50 11.53
CA CYS A 92 1.96 8.02 11.91
C CYS A 92 1.89 7.92 13.44
N THR A 93 0.98 8.67 14.05
CA THR A 93 0.99 8.94 15.50
C THR A 93 0.75 7.72 16.40
N ASN A 94 0.29 6.59 15.84
CA ASN A 94 -0.04 5.38 16.59
C ASN A 94 0.89 4.20 16.19
N PRO A 95 1.76 3.71 17.10
CA PRO A 95 2.64 2.57 16.84
C PRO A 95 1.94 1.28 16.39
N ASP A 96 0.73 1.00 16.91
CA ASP A 96 -0.05 -0.16 16.50
C ASP A 96 -0.50 -0.02 15.05
N LYS A 97 -0.84 1.21 14.63
CA LYS A 97 -1.19 1.51 13.23
C LYS A 97 0.01 1.43 12.30
N GLN A 98 1.20 1.81 12.77
CA GLN A 98 2.43 1.59 12.01
C GLN A 98 2.68 0.10 11.78
N CYS A 99 2.54 -0.73 12.82
CA CYS A 99 2.64 -2.19 12.70
C CYS A 99 1.56 -2.77 11.77
N GLU A 100 0.31 -2.27 11.86
CA GLU A 100 -0.78 -2.65 10.95
C GLU A 100 -0.41 -2.35 9.48
N ILE A 101 0.13 -1.16 9.18
CA ILE A 101 0.59 -0.81 7.84
C ILE A 101 1.65 -1.80 7.34
N LEU A 102 2.64 -2.14 8.17
CA LEU A 102 3.68 -3.11 7.79
C LEU A 102 3.07 -4.49 7.46
N GLN A 103 2.08 -4.94 8.23
CA GLN A 103 1.34 -6.18 7.95
C GLN A 103 0.57 -6.09 6.62
N ILE A 104 -0.07 -4.96 6.33
CA ILE A 104 -0.75 -4.73 5.05
C ILE A 104 0.23 -4.77 3.88
N LEU A 105 1.42 -4.18 4.01
CA LEU A 105 2.44 -4.24 2.97
C LEU A 105 2.86 -5.68 2.67
N VAL A 106 3.04 -6.52 3.69
CA VAL A 106 3.29 -7.96 3.50
C VAL A 106 2.16 -8.62 2.73
N GLN A 107 0.92 -8.39 3.16
CA GLN A 107 -0.24 -9.01 2.52
C GLN A 107 -0.39 -8.55 1.07
N LEU A 108 -0.11 -7.28 0.76
CA LEU A 108 -0.10 -6.77 -0.60
C LEU A 108 0.97 -7.46 -1.46
N VAL A 109 2.22 -7.55 -0.98
CA VAL A 109 3.30 -8.25 -1.68
C VAL A 109 2.93 -9.70 -2.00
N GLN A 110 2.26 -10.39 -1.07
CA GLN A 110 1.89 -11.80 -1.23
C GLN A 110 0.66 -12.03 -2.12
N ASN A 111 -0.29 -11.09 -2.17
CA ASN A 111 -1.56 -11.29 -2.85
C ASN A 111 -1.65 -10.61 -4.22
N LEU A 112 -0.71 -9.71 -4.54
CA LEU A 112 -0.66 -9.09 -5.85
C LEU A 112 -0.26 -10.11 -6.92
N PRO A 113 -1.00 -10.17 -8.05
CA PRO A 113 -0.85 -11.22 -9.06
C PRO A 113 0.40 -11.10 -9.95
N VAL A 114 1.13 -9.98 -9.88
CA VAL A 114 2.40 -9.76 -10.58
C VAL A 114 3.40 -9.08 -9.63
N PRO A 115 4.71 -9.13 -9.91
CA PRO A 115 5.71 -8.55 -9.02
C PRO A 115 5.55 -7.02 -8.93
N PHE A 116 5.01 -6.54 -7.81
CA PHE A 116 5.07 -5.15 -7.39
C PHE A 116 6.09 -5.02 -6.26
N ALA A 117 6.78 -3.89 -6.24
CA ALA A 117 7.73 -3.54 -5.19
C ALA A 117 7.16 -2.41 -4.33
N PHE A 118 7.46 -2.47 -3.03
CA PHE A 118 7.15 -1.42 -2.07
C PHE A 118 8.47 -0.86 -1.56
N LEU A 119 8.66 0.44 -1.73
CA LEU A 119 9.75 1.18 -1.12
C LEU A 119 9.19 1.86 0.13
N LEU A 120 9.69 1.47 1.30
CA LEU A 120 9.36 2.08 2.57
C LEU A 120 10.56 2.86 3.09
N ALA A 121 10.36 4.14 3.39
CA ALA A 121 11.30 5.00 4.10
C ALA A 121 10.67 5.44 5.44
N SER A 122 11.46 5.34 6.52
CA SER A 122 11.01 5.63 7.88
C SER A 122 12.23 5.78 8.80
N ARG A 123 12.08 6.50 9.91
CA ARG A 123 13.04 6.45 11.01
C ARG A 123 13.08 5.06 11.66
N PRO A 124 14.22 4.65 12.24
CA PRO A 124 14.41 3.31 12.80
C PRO A 124 13.79 3.18 14.20
N GLU A 125 12.49 3.41 14.33
CA GLU A 125 11.78 3.18 15.59
C GLU A 125 11.81 1.67 15.97
N ILE A 126 11.77 1.36 17.27
CA ILE A 126 12.03 -0.01 17.75
C ILE A 126 11.02 -1.01 17.20
N HIS A 127 9.72 -0.70 17.21
CA HIS A 127 8.67 -1.59 16.69
C HIS A 127 8.73 -1.73 15.16
N ILE A 128 9.09 -0.66 14.44
CA ILE A 128 9.31 -0.73 12.99
C ILE A 128 10.50 -1.65 12.69
N THR A 129 11.66 -1.37 13.27
CA THR A 129 12.89 -2.15 13.03
C THR A 129 12.75 -3.61 13.46
N SER A 130 12.10 -3.87 14.59
CA SER A 130 11.84 -5.24 15.08
C SER A 130 10.94 -6.03 14.13
N SER A 131 9.95 -5.38 13.51
CA SER A 131 9.09 -6.01 12.49
C SER A 131 9.89 -6.48 11.28
N PHE A 132 10.99 -5.82 10.92
CA PHE A 132 11.88 -6.25 9.84
C PHE A 132 12.96 -7.26 10.26
N ASN A 133 13.15 -7.50 11.56
CA ASN A 133 14.12 -8.47 12.07
C ASN A 133 13.55 -9.89 12.18
N THR A 134 12.24 -10.06 12.03
CA THR A 134 11.55 -11.32 12.27
C THR A 134 10.47 -11.59 11.22
N GLY A 135 10.06 -12.86 11.08
CA GLY A 135 8.87 -13.23 10.32
C GLY A 135 8.92 -12.93 8.80
N GLN A 136 7.76 -12.65 8.22
CA GLN A 136 7.59 -12.51 6.77
C GLN A 136 8.25 -11.26 6.19
N LEU A 137 8.26 -10.14 6.90
CA LEU A 137 8.92 -8.91 6.45
C LEU A 137 10.42 -9.13 6.25
N ASN A 138 11.07 -9.88 7.14
CA ASN A 138 12.49 -10.19 6.98
C ASN A 138 12.77 -10.96 5.68
N ASN A 139 11.92 -11.92 5.35
CA ASN A 139 12.06 -12.76 4.15
C ASN A 139 11.68 -12.04 2.85
N LEU A 140 10.77 -11.07 2.92
CA LEU A 140 10.20 -10.37 1.76
C LEU A 140 10.86 -9.02 1.46
N SER A 141 11.76 -8.53 2.33
CA SER A 141 12.34 -7.20 2.19
C SER A 141 13.86 -7.23 2.10
N THR A 142 14.39 -6.23 1.40
CA THR A 142 15.81 -5.85 1.48
C THR A 142 15.88 -4.51 2.20
N ARG A 143 16.84 -4.38 3.12
CA ARG A 143 17.03 -3.17 3.91
C ARG A 143 18.25 -2.42 3.41
N ILE A 144 18.09 -1.11 3.25
CA ILE A 144 19.18 -0.20 2.91
C ILE A 144 19.22 0.85 4.00
N PHE A 145 20.36 0.97 4.68
CA PHE A 145 20.59 2.04 5.63
C PHE A 145 21.02 3.29 4.87
N LEU A 146 20.28 4.40 5.03
CA LEU A 146 20.49 5.64 4.28
C LEU A 146 21.33 6.69 5.04
N GLY A 147 22.10 6.26 6.06
CA GLY A 147 22.93 7.17 6.84
C GLY A 147 24.16 7.71 6.10
N ARG A 148 24.78 8.72 6.70
CA ARG A 148 26.22 8.99 6.53
C ARG A 148 27.00 8.13 7.50
#